data_AF-A0A818Y0R8-F1
#
_entry.id   AF-A0A818Y0R8-F1
#
_cell.length_a   1.000
_cell.length_b   1.000
_cell.length_c   1.000
_cell.angle_alpha   90.00
_cell.angle_beta   90.00
_cell.angle_gamma   90.00
#
_symmetry.space_group_name_H-M   'P 1'
#
loop_
_entity.id
_entity.type
_entity.pdbx_description
1 polymer ?
#
loop_
_entity_poly.entity_id
_entity_poly.type
_entity_poly.pdbx_seq_one_letter_code
_entity_poly.pdbx_strand_id
1 'polypeptide(L)'
;MKVARLIPCPQADLLNIILRLLLNLSFDRDIRAQIIRIGLLPKLVDLIDDENQRLICLCLLYHLSMDDRTKGYFTYTKCNQQLMKMIIDCKEERLEPEV
;
A
#
# COMPACT_ATOMS: atom_id res chain seq x y z
N MET A 1 9.22 -6.70 12.49
CA MET A 1 8.77 -5.31 12.68
C MET A 1 7.62 -5.26 13.67
N LYS A 2 7.75 -4.57 14.82
CA LYS A 2 6.73 -4.58 15.90
C LYS A 2 5.40 -3.94 15.47
N VAL A 3 5.45 -2.88 14.64
CA VAL A 3 4.25 -2.13 14.22
C VAL A 3 3.30 -2.94 13.33
N ALA A 4 3.76 -4.03 12.71
CA ALA A 4 2.92 -4.90 11.88
C ALA A 4 1.78 -5.58 12.64
N ARG A 5 1.93 -5.75 13.96
CA ARG A 5 0.88 -6.30 14.83
C ARG A 5 -0.29 -5.35 15.05
N LEU A 6 -0.09 -4.08 14.74
CA LEU A 6 -1.11 -3.05 14.88
C LEU A 6 -1.96 -2.90 13.60
N ILE A 7 -1.70 -3.71 12.55
CA ILE A 7 -2.46 -3.66 11.29
C ILE A 7 -3.24 -4.96 11.10
N PRO A 8 -4.57 -4.91 10.89
CA PRO A 8 -5.41 -3.70 10.87
C PRO A 8 -5.68 -3.15 12.30
N CYS A 9 -5.88 -1.84 12.42
CA CYS A 9 -6.29 -1.17 13.67
C CYS A 9 -7.70 -0.61 13.50
N PRO A 10 -8.65 -0.82 14.44
CA PRO A 10 -9.99 -0.26 14.35
C PRO A 10 -10.04 1.27 14.49
N GLN A 11 -9.06 1.87 15.18
CA GLN A 11 -9.00 3.32 15.38
C GLN A 11 -8.34 3.98 14.16
N ALA A 12 -9.13 4.69 13.36
CA ALA A 12 -8.71 5.28 12.09
C ALA A 12 -7.49 6.21 12.21
N ASP A 13 -7.45 7.06 13.25
CA ASP A 13 -6.32 8.00 13.46
C ASP A 13 -5.01 7.27 13.76
N LEU A 14 -5.07 6.25 14.63
CA LEU A 14 -3.90 5.45 14.96
C LEU A 14 -3.44 4.65 13.74
N LEU A 15 -4.37 4.08 12.98
CA LEU A 15 -4.07 3.41 11.71
C LEU A 15 -3.36 4.37 10.75
N ASN A 16 -3.86 5.59 10.58
CA ASN A 16 -3.25 6.60 9.70
C ASN A 16 -1.82 6.95 10.12
N ILE A 17 -1.59 7.15 11.42
CA ILE A 17 -0.24 7.42 11.97
C ILE A 17 0.70 6.25 11.70
N ILE A 18 0.24 5.01 11.90
CA ILE A 18 1.04 3.80 11.62
C ILE A 18 1.36 3.71 10.12
N LEU A 19 0.40 3.98 9.24
CA LEU A 19 0.62 3.95 7.79
C LEU A 19 1.59 5.04 7.34
N ARG A 20 1.53 6.25 7.90
CA ARG A 20 2.51 7.33 7.66
C ARG A 20 3.90 6.96 8.10
N LEU A 21 4.03 6.33 9.27
CA LEU A 21 5.31 5.80 9.73
C LEU A 21 5.83 4.73 8.77
N LEU A 22 4.99 3.78 8.35
CA LEU A 22 5.39 2.76 7.37
C LEU A 22 5.80 3.37 6.03
N LEU A 23 5.10 4.40 5.56
CA LEU A 23 5.45 5.09 4.32
C LEU A 23 6.84 5.70 4.42
N ASN A 24 7.13 6.42 5.52
CA ASN A 24 8.45 6.98 5.76
C ASN A 24 9.55 5.92 5.85
N LEU A 25 9.27 4.77 6.48
CA LEU A 25 10.24 3.68 6.57
C LEU A 25 10.40 2.91 5.26
N SER A 26 9.39 2.90 4.38
CA SER A 26 9.41 2.17 3.11
C SER A 26 10.35 2.74 2.05
N PHE A 27 10.94 3.91 2.29
CA PHE A 27 12.07 4.41 1.49
C PHE A 27 13.28 3.47 1.60
N ASP A 28 13.44 2.77 2.73
CA ASP A 28 14.47 1.76 2.93
C ASP A 28 14.10 0.42 2.29
N ARG A 29 15.02 -0.14 1.49
CA ARG A 29 14.82 -1.39 0.73
C ARG A 29 14.64 -2.62 1.63
N ASP A 30 15.39 -2.70 2.72
CA ASP A 30 15.30 -3.82 3.65
C ASP A 30 13.99 -3.77 4.44
N ILE A 31 13.50 -2.57 4.76
CA ILE A 31 12.16 -2.41 5.33
C ILE A 31 11.08 -2.86 4.34
N ARG A 32 11.16 -2.49 3.05
CA ARG A 32 10.20 -3.00 2.03
C ARG A 32 10.19 -4.52 1.98
N ALA A 33 11.36 -5.15 1.96
CA ALA A 33 11.48 -6.61 2.00
C ALA A 33 10.87 -7.19 3.30
N GLN A 34 11.06 -6.53 4.45
CA GLN A 34 10.44 -6.95 5.70
C GLN A 34 8.91 -6.84 5.69
N ILE A 35 8.34 -5.77 5.10
CA ILE A 35 6.88 -5.58 4.96
C ILE A 35 6.27 -6.77 4.19
N ILE A 36 6.91 -7.20 3.10
CA ILE A 36 6.49 -8.40 2.36
C ILE A 36 6.64 -9.66 3.21
N ARG A 37 7.82 -9.89 3.79
CA ARG A 37 8.15 -11.12 4.53
C ARG A 37 7.20 -11.40 5.70
N ILE A 38 6.72 -10.35 6.38
CA ILE A 38 5.81 -10.50 7.53
C ILE A 38 4.32 -10.50 7.12
N GLY A 39 4.02 -10.53 5.82
CA GLY A 39 2.66 -10.66 5.29
C GLY A 39 1.81 -9.39 5.42
N LEU A 40 2.41 -8.20 5.39
CA LEU A 40 1.62 -6.95 5.41
C LEU A 40 1.01 -6.61 4.06
N LEU A 41 1.57 -7.10 2.93
CA LEU A 41 1.08 -6.74 1.59
C LEU A 41 -0.43 -6.98 1.41
N PRO A 42 -1.00 -8.17 1.71
CA PRO A 42 -2.45 -8.39 1.55
C PRO A 42 -3.28 -7.45 2.41
N LYS A 43 -2.84 -7.16 3.65
CA LYS A 43 -3.54 -6.24 4.55
C LYS A 43 -3.55 -4.81 4.02
N LEU A 44 -2.46 -4.37 3.41
CA LEU A 44 -2.36 -3.04 2.80
C LEU A 44 -3.24 -2.94 1.55
N VAL A 45 -3.36 -4.03 0.80
CA VAL A 45 -4.26 -4.14 -0.36
C VAL A 45 -5.72 -4.08 0.08
N ASP A 46 -6.09 -4.73 1.19
CA ASP A 46 -7.45 -4.64 1.73
C ASP A 46 -7.82 -3.22 2.18
N LEU A 47 -6.84 -2.45 2.67
CA LEU A 47 -7.03 -1.07 3.12
C LEU A 47 -7.22 -0.06 1.97
N ILE A 48 -7.01 -0.45 0.70
CA ILE A 48 -7.33 0.41 -0.45
C ILE A 48 -8.84 0.72 -0.50
N ASP A 49 -9.68 -0.21 -0.02
CA ASP A 49 -11.13 -0.05 -0.03
C ASP A 49 -11.59 1.03 0.99
N ASP A 50 -10.78 1.37 2.01
CA ASP A 50 -11.05 2.45 2.98
C ASP A 50 -10.63 3.82 2.42
N GLU A 51 -11.60 4.68 2.11
CA GLU A 51 -11.36 6.02 1.55
C GLU A 51 -10.40 6.88 2.36
N ASN A 52 -10.40 6.74 3.70
CA ASN A 52 -9.55 7.55 4.57
C ASN A 52 -8.08 7.12 4.51
N GLN A 53 -7.81 5.86 4.14
CA GLN A 53 -6.47 5.27 4.10
C GLN A 53 -6.00 4.98 2.66
N ARG A 54 -6.90 5.05 1.68
CA ARG A 54 -6.66 4.66 0.29
C ARG A 54 -5.40 5.31 -0.29
N LEU A 55 -5.29 6.64 -0.23
CA LEU A 55 -4.16 7.35 -0.84
C LEU A 55 -2.82 6.90 -0.23
N ILE A 56 -2.74 6.81 1.09
CA ILE A 56 -1.49 6.42 1.76
C ILE A 56 -1.13 4.95 1.49
N CYS A 57 -2.14 4.07 1.42
CA CYS A 57 -1.95 2.68 1.02
C CYS A 57 -1.45 2.58 -0.42
N LEU A 58 -2.01 3.35 -1.37
CA LEU A 58 -1.53 3.40 -2.75
C LEU A 58 -0.07 3.86 -2.84
N CYS A 59 0.32 4.93 -2.14
CA CYS A 59 1.71 5.38 -2.09
C CYS A 59 2.65 4.29 -1.55
N LEU A 60 2.22 3.57 -0.51
CA LEU A 60 3.02 2.50 0.06
C LEU A 60 3.15 1.31 -0.89
N LEU A 61 2.05 0.92 -1.55
CA LEU A 61 2.03 -0.14 -2.54
C LEU A 61 2.88 0.23 -3.76
N TYR A 62 2.94 1.51 -4.14
CA TYR A 62 3.86 2.02 -5.16
C TYR A 62 5.32 1.85 -4.74
N HIS A 63 5.70 2.23 -3.50
CA HIS A 63 7.06 1.95 -3.01
C HIS A 63 7.39 0.45 -3.03
N LEU A 64 6.44 -0.41 -2.62
CA LEU A 64 6.61 -1.86 -2.67
C LEU A 64 6.65 -2.41 -4.10
N SER A 65 6.05 -1.75 -5.10
CA SER A 65 6.10 -2.20 -6.48
C SER A 65 7.41 -1.80 -7.17
N MET A 66 8.18 -0.84 -6.63
CA MET A 66 9.47 -0.42 -7.20
C MET A 66 10.60 -1.46 -7.09
N ASP A 67 10.50 -2.45 -6.19
CA ASP A 67 11.46 -3.54 -6.10
C ASP A 67 10.97 -4.75 -6.92
N ASP A 68 11.70 -5.12 -7.98
CA ASP A 68 11.31 -6.26 -8.84
C ASP A 68 11.14 -7.57 -8.07
N ARG A 69 11.87 -7.73 -6.96
CA ARG A 69 11.78 -8.92 -6.11
C ARG A 69 10.44 -9.00 -5.38
N THR A 70 9.77 -7.87 -5.15
CA THR A 70 8.50 -7.80 -4.42
C THR A 70 7.29 -7.75 -5.36
N LYS A 71 7.45 -7.34 -6.63
CA LYS A 71 6.38 -7.30 -7.64
C LYS A 71 5.64 -8.64 -7.78
N GLY A 72 6.38 -9.76 -7.79
CA GLY A 72 5.80 -11.09 -7.91
C GLY A 72 4.81 -11.44 -6.80
N TYR A 73 4.89 -10.80 -5.62
CA TYR A 73 3.96 -11.07 -4.52
C TYR A 73 2.58 -10.45 -4.73
N PHE A 74 2.46 -9.42 -5.57
CA PHE A 74 1.19 -8.77 -5.86
C PHE A 74 0.23 -9.68 -6.61
N THR A 75 0.73 -10.67 -7.35
CA THR A 75 -0.09 -11.64 -8.10
C THR A 75 -0.92 -12.54 -7.18
N TYR A 76 -0.51 -12.70 -5.92
CA TYR A 76 -1.25 -13.43 -4.88
C TYR A 76 -2.27 -12.55 -4.14
N THR A 77 -2.50 -11.33 -4.58
CA THR A 77 -3.45 -10.38 -3.97
C THR A 77 -4.45 -9.87 -5.01
N LYS A 78 -5.53 -9.24 -4.54
CA LYS A 78 -6.51 -8.55 -5.40
C LYS A 78 -6.07 -7.15 -5.88
N CYS A 79 -4.82 -6.74 -5.60
CA CYS A 79 -4.34 -5.38 -5.87
C CYS A 79 -4.53 -4.97 -7.33
N ASN A 80 -4.08 -5.81 -8.28
CA ASN A 80 -4.20 -5.52 -9.71
C ASN A 80 -5.67 -5.34 -10.14
N GLN A 81 -6.58 -6.17 -9.62
CA GLN A 81 -8.01 -6.09 -9.94
C GLN A 81 -8.64 -4.82 -9.38
N GLN A 82 -8.32 -4.46 -8.13
CA GLN A 82 -8.79 -3.22 -7.51
C GLN A 82 -8.28 -1.98 -8.26
N LEU A 83 -6.99 -1.93 -8.59
CA LEU A 83 -6.40 -0.81 -9.33
C LEU A 83 -7.04 -0.65 -10.71
N MET A 84 -7.21 -1.75 -11.46
CA MET A 84 -7.87 -1.70 -12.76
C MET A 84 -9.29 -1.15 -12.67
N LYS A 85 -10.06 -1.59 -11.67
CA LYS A 85 -11.40 -1.07 -11.43
C LYS A 85 -11.37 0.44 -11.14
N MET A 86 -10.49 0.88 -10.25
CA MET A 86 -10.35 2.30 -9.90
C MET A 86 -9.98 3.17 -11.11
N ILE A 87 -9.12 2.67 -12.00
CA ILE A 87 -8.74 3.37 -13.23
C ILE A 87 -9.92 3.48 -14.18
N ILE A 88 -10.71 2.41 -14.35
CA ILE A 88 -11.90 2.41 -15.21
C ILE A 88 -12.99 3.34 -14.67
N ASP A 89 -13.17 3.37 -13.36
CA ASP A 89 -14.16 4.21 -12.68
C ASP A 89 -13.73 5.70 -12.62
N CYS A 90 -12.46 6.00 -12.93
CA CYS A 90 -11.93 7.36 -12.99
C CYS A 90 -12.46 8.08 -14.24
N LYS A 91 -13.35 9.06 -14.05
CA LYS A 91 -13.85 9.92 -15.13
C LYS A 91 -12.72 10.85 -15.57
N GLU A 92 -12.00 10.50 -16.64
CA GLU A 92 -10.93 11.25 -17.31
C GLU A 92 -10.59 12.63 -16.70
N GLU A 93 -9.83 12.65 -15.60
CA GLU A 93 -9.06 13.82 -15.20
C GLU A 93 -7.66 13.63 -15.75
N ARG A 94 -7.18 14.59 -16.54
CA ARG A 94 -5.83 14.58 -17.11
C ARG A 94 -4.82 14.46 -15.96
N LEU A 95 -4.15 13.31 -15.87
CA LEU A 95 -3.03 13.12 -14.95
C LEU A 95 -1.83 13.91 -15.50
N GLU A 96 -1.30 14.83 -14.71
CA GLU A 96 0.00 15.43 -14.99
C GLU A 96 1.09 14.36 -14.81
N PRO A 97 2.08 14.27 -15.72
CA PRO A 97 3.16 13.29 -15.60
C PRO A 97 3.97 13.50 -14.31
N GLU A 98 4.39 12.41 -13.65
CA GLU A 98 5.37 12.48 -12.55
C GLU A 98 6.65 13.15 -13.05
N VAL A 99 7.05 14.24 -12.37
CA VAL A 99 8.24 15.06 -12.67
C VAL A 99 9.48 14.46 -12.04
#